data_AF-A0AAD1HT68-F1
#
_entry.id   AF-A0AAD1HT68-F1
#
_cell.length_a   1.000
_cell.length_b   1.000
_cell.length_c   1.000
_cell.angle_alpha   90.00
_cell.angle_beta   90.00
_cell.angle_gamma   90.00
#
_symmetry.space_group_name_H-M   'P 1'
#
loop_
_entity.id
_entity.type
_entity.pdbx_description
1 polymer ?
#
loop_
_entity_poly.entity_id
_entity_poly.type
_entity_poly.pdbx_seq_one_letter_code
_entity_poly.pdbx_strand_id
1 'polypeptide(L)'
;MVRLDAVDKMQAWTTAAAVNHLRARLTEICEAGDQACNAAAASVLPDGDKLTQLNAIKDRLNSDAAGASRAAVTKIVSVIQQLLDVTDSNGTPPNGLLHMDSGIAEPPPPPPIAKGRLR
;
A
#
# COMPACT_ATOMS: atom_id res chain seq x y z
N MET A 1 9.55 30.35 17.09
CA MET A 1 9.86 28.92 17.30
C MET A 1 8.54 28.23 17.59
N VAL A 2 7.94 27.56 16.60
CA VAL A 2 6.65 26.86 16.79
C VAL A 2 6.91 25.63 17.65
N ARG A 3 6.29 25.56 18.84
CA ARG A 3 6.33 24.36 19.68
C ARG A 3 5.19 23.46 19.23
N LEU A 4 5.53 22.35 18.57
CA LEU A 4 4.61 21.23 18.36
C LEU A 4 4.20 20.68 19.73
N ASP A 5 2.90 20.60 19.96
CA ASP A 5 2.37 20.06 21.21
C ASP A 5 2.49 18.52 21.23
N ALA A 6 2.06 17.90 22.34
CA ALA A 6 2.17 16.45 22.50
C ALA A 6 1.28 15.67 21.52
N VAL A 7 0.16 16.25 21.09
CA VAL A 7 -0.79 15.64 20.15
C VAL A 7 -0.18 15.65 18.75
N ASP A 8 0.40 16.77 18.31
CA ASP A 8 1.08 16.87 17.02
C ASP A 8 2.20 15.83 16.89
N LYS A 9 3.00 15.64 17.95
CA LYS A 9 4.08 14.64 17.97
C LYS A 9 3.57 13.21 17.92
N MET A 10 2.49 12.90 18.64
CA MET A 10 1.87 11.57 18.64
C MET A 10 1.29 11.22 17.27
N GLN A 11 0.71 12.19 16.57
CA GLN A 11 0.17 12.01 15.23
C GLN A 11 1.26 11.87 14.16
N ALA A 12 2.32 12.68 14.23
CA ALA A 12 3.50 12.52 13.39
C ALA A 12 4.13 11.14 13.57
N TRP A 13 4.22 10.66 14.82
CA TRP A 13 4.71 9.31 15.12
C TRP A 13 3.81 8.21 14.54
N THR A 14 2.48 8.33 14.68
CA THR A 14 1.52 7.36 14.14
C THR A 14 1.59 7.30 12.61
N THR A 15 1.73 8.45 11.95
CA THR A 15 1.91 8.53 10.50
C THR A 15 3.22 7.86 10.06
N ALA A 16 4.33 8.18 10.74
CA ALA A 16 5.61 7.55 10.48
C ALA A 16 5.57 6.03 10.69
N ALA A 17 4.87 5.56 11.73
CA ALA A 17 4.67 4.14 11.99
C ALA A 17 3.85 3.46 10.88
N ALA A 18 2.80 4.10 10.37
CA ALA A 18 2.01 3.59 9.25
C ALA A 18 2.86 3.44 7.97
N VAL A 19 3.67 4.44 7.64
CA VAL A 19 4.58 4.39 6.48
C VAL A 19 5.69 3.35 6.67
N ASN A 20 6.27 3.24 7.86
CA ASN A 20 7.27 2.22 8.16
C ASN A 20 6.71 0.80 8.06
N HIS A 21 5.49 0.60 8.56
CA HIS A 21 4.79 -0.67 8.42
C HIS A 21 4.48 -1.00 6.96
N LEU A 22 4.02 -0.02 6.16
CA LEU A 22 3.82 -0.22 4.72
C LEU A 22 5.12 -0.66 4.04
N ARG A 23 6.23 0.01 4.34
CA ARG A 23 7.54 -0.35 3.76
C ARG A 23 7.94 -1.78 4.10
N ALA A 24 7.83 -2.16 5.38
CA ALA A 24 8.13 -3.53 5.81
C ALA A 24 7.26 -4.56 5.09
N ARG A 25 5.95 -4.31 4.99
CA ARG A 25 5.01 -5.19 4.26
C ARG A 25 5.34 -5.30 2.77
N LEU A 26 5.71 -4.21 2.12
CA LEU A 26 6.12 -4.25 0.71
C LEU A 26 7.42 -5.03 0.52
N THR A 27 8.38 -4.90 1.45
CA THR A 27 9.60 -5.72 1.44
C THR A 27 9.28 -7.21 1.55
N GLU A 28 8.43 -7.60 2.51
CA GLU A 28 7.99 -9.00 2.67
C GLU A 28 7.29 -9.54 1.41
N ILE A 29 6.42 -8.73 0.79
CA ILE A 29 5.72 -9.09 -0.46
C ILE A 29 6.74 -9.29 -1.59
N CYS A 30 7.71 -8.39 -1.73
CA CYS A 30 8.77 -8.52 -2.75
C CYS A 30 9.61 -9.79 -2.53
N GLU A 31 10.07 -10.05 -1.30
CA GLU A 31 10.87 -11.23 -0.98
C GLU A 31 10.11 -12.54 -1.25
N ALA A 32 8.83 -12.61 -0.85
CA ALA A 32 7.98 -13.75 -1.13
C ALA A 32 7.71 -13.90 -2.64
N GLY A 33 7.52 -12.79 -3.35
CA GLY A 33 7.33 -12.75 -4.78
C GLY A 33 8.53 -13.27 -5.56
N ASP A 34 9.74 -12.85 -5.18
CA ASP A 34 10.99 -13.30 -5.79
C ASP A 34 11.17 -14.82 -5.62
N GLN A 35 10.90 -15.34 -4.41
CA GLN A 35 10.95 -16.78 -4.16
C GLN A 35 9.93 -17.55 -5.02
N ALA A 36 8.70 -17.05 -5.13
CA ALA A 36 7.65 -17.67 -5.94
C ALA A 36 7.99 -17.65 -7.44
N CYS A 37 8.51 -16.53 -7.94
CA CYS A 37 8.96 -16.38 -9.33
C CYS A 37 10.13 -17.32 -9.64
N ASN A 38 11.12 -17.42 -8.74
CA ASN A 38 12.24 -18.33 -8.89
C ASN A 38 11.79 -19.80 -8.92
N ALA A 39 10.84 -20.18 -8.05
CA ALA A 39 10.26 -21.51 -8.06
C ALA A 39 9.51 -21.82 -9.39
N ALA A 40 8.76 -20.85 -9.91
CA ALA A 40 8.06 -20.99 -11.19
C ALA A 40 9.03 -21.09 -12.38
N ALA A 41 10.12 -20.31 -12.36
CA ALA A 41 11.15 -20.36 -13.39
C ALA A 41 11.89 -21.72 -13.39
N ALA A 42 12.25 -22.22 -12.20
CA ALA A 42 12.95 -23.49 -12.01
C ALA A 42 12.07 -24.73 -12.26
N SER A 43 10.76 -24.55 -12.39
CA SER A 43 9.80 -25.62 -12.67
C SER A 43 10.10 -26.34 -13.99
N VAL A 44 9.75 -27.63 -14.07
CA VAL A 44 9.79 -28.43 -15.31
C VAL A 44 8.52 -28.26 -16.17
N LEU A 45 7.61 -27.36 -15.76
CA LEU A 45 6.38 -27.08 -16.48
C LEU A 45 6.65 -26.58 -17.91
N PRO A 46 5.76 -26.89 -18.87
CA PRO A 46 5.76 -26.24 -20.17
C PRO A 46 5.63 -24.71 -20.05
N ASP A 47 6.16 -23.97 -21.04
CA ASP A 47 6.16 -22.50 -21.01
C ASP A 47 4.78 -21.87 -20.82
N GLY A 48 3.72 -22.47 -21.39
CA GLY A 48 2.35 -21.99 -21.21
C GLY A 48 1.88 -22.07 -19.76
N ASP A 49 2.25 -23.13 -19.05
CA ASP A 49 1.90 -23.34 -17.65
C ASP A 49 2.78 -22.48 -16.74
N LYS A 50 4.05 -22.27 -17.09
CA LYS A 50 4.92 -21.29 -16.42
C LYS A 50 4.35 -19.88 -16.51
N LEU A 51 3.88 -19.45 -17.69
CA LEU A 51 3.23 -18.14 -17.85
C LEU A 51 1.96 -18.03 -17.03
N THR A 52 1.16 -19.08 -16.97
CA THR A 52 -0.06 -19.12 -16.16
C THR A 52 0.29 -18.96 -14.68
N GLN A 53 1.32 -19.68 -14.21
CA GLN A 53 1.80 -19.59 -12.83
C GLN A 53 2.39 -18.22 -12.50
N LEU A 54 3.22 -17.64 -13.38
CA LEU A 54 3.80 -16.30 -13.20
C LEU A 54 2.73 -15.20 -13.18
N ASN A 55 1.70 -15.31 -14.03
CA ASN A 55 0.57 -14.38 -13.97
C ASN A 55 -0.21 -14.52 -12.66
N ALA A 56 -0.44 -15.74 -12.18
CA ALA A 56 -1.08 -15.95 -10.87
C ALA A 56 -0.23 -15.45 -9.69
N ILE A 57 1.11 -15.51 -9.79
CA ILE A 57 2.00 -14.88 -8.81
C ILE A 57 1.84 -13.36 -8.86
N LYS A 58 1.95 -12.76 -10.05
CA LYS A 58 1.79 -11.31 -10.26
C LYS A 58 0.45 -10.80 -9.69
N ASP A 59 -0.65 -11.48 -9.97
CA ASP A 59 -1.98 -11.05 -9.52
C ASP A 59 -2.09 -11.08 -7.99
N ARG A 60 -1.53 -12.10 -7.34
CA ARG A 60 -1.48 -12.19 -5.87
C ARG A 60 -0.63 -11.07 -5.26
N LEU A 61 0.59 -10.87 -5.75
CA LEU A 61 1.49 -9.83 -5.24
C LEU A 61 0.87 -8.43 -5.39
N ASN A 62 0.19 -8.18 -6.52
CA ASN A 62 -0.49 -6.91 -6.76
C ASN A 62 -1.66 -6.71 -5.78
N SER A 63 -2.46 -7.75 -5.54
CA SER A 63 -3.54 -7.73 -4.55
C SER A 63 -3.01 -7.45 -3.13
N ASP A 64 -1.95 -8.15 -2.72
CA ASP A 64 -1.35 -7.98 -1.40
C ASP A 64 -0.76 -6.58 -1.21
N ALA A 65 -0.07 -6.05 -2.22
CA ALA A 65 0.49 -4.70 -2.19
C ALA A 65 -0.62 -3.63 -2.15
N ALA A 66 -1.70 -3.81 -2.91
CA ALA A 66 -2.87 -2.94 -2.87
C ALA A 66 -3.57 -2.99 -1.50
N GLY A 67 -3.66 -4.17 -0.88
CA GLY A 67 -4.19 -4.33 0.47
C GLY A 67 -3.34 -3.61 1.52
N ALA A 68 -2.01 -3.79 1.47
CA ALA A 68 -1.07 -3.11 2.37
C ALA A 68 -1.15 -1.58 2.22
N SER A 69 -1.22 -1.09 0.97
CA SER A 69 -1.34 0.34 0.66
C SER A 69 -2.63 0.93 1.22
N ARG A 70 -3.78 0.26 1.00
CA ARG A 70 -5.08 0.67 1.54
C ARG A 70 -5.04 0.76 3.07
N ALA A 71 -4.49 -0.26 3.74
CA ALA A 71 -4.38 -0.26 5.20
C ALA A 71 -3.53 0.91 5.74
N ALA A 72 -2.44 1.25 5.04
CA ALA A 72 -1.59 2.38 5.41
C ALA A 72 -2.32 3.72 5.21
N VAL A 73 -3.00 3.90 4.07
CA VAL A 73 -3.77 5.10 3.78
C VAL A 73 -4.90 5.28 4.79
N THR A 74 -5.66 4.23 5.12
CA THR A 74 -6.71 4.29 6.16
C THR A 74 -6.17 4.79 7.50
N LYS A 75 -4.99 4.32 7.91
CA LYS A 75 -4.35 4.80 9.16
C LYS A 75 -3.98 6.28 9.07
N ILE A 76 -3.40 6.73 7.97
CA ILE A 76 -3.02 8.14 7.77
C ILE A 76 -4.25 9.04 7.76
N VAL A 77 -5.30 8.66 7.02
CA VAL A 77 -6.57 9.39 6.97
C VAL A 77 -7.21 9.48 8.36
N SER A 78 -7.18 8.40 9.14
CA SER A 78 -7.68 8.41 10.52
C SER A 78 -6.90 9.36 11.44
N VAL A 79 -5.58 9.45 11.28
CA VAL A 79 -4.76 10.42 12.03
C VAL A 79 -5.10 11.85 11.62
N ILE A 80 -5.29 12.12 10.33
CA ILE A 80 -5.69 13.43 9.82
C ILE A 80 -7.07 13.82 10.38
N GLN A 81 -8.03 12.92 10.38
CA GLN A 81 -9.37 13.17 10.94
C GLN A 81 -9.29 13.53 12.44
N GLN A 82 -8.50 12.78 13.21
CA GLN A 82 -8.28 13.09 14.64
C GLN A 82 -7.66 14.48 14.85
N LEU A 83 -6.75 14.92 13.96
CA LEU A 83 -6.18 16.27 14.03
C LEU A 83 -7.24 17.35 13.80
N LEU A 84 -8.11 17.13 12.83
CA LEU A 84 -9.18 18.06 12.49
C LEU A 84 -10.20 18.16 13.64
N ASP A 85 -10.61 17.04 14.22
CA ASP A 85 -11.54 17.00 15.36
C ASP A 85 -11.00 17.76 16.60
N VAL A 86 -9.70 17.63 16.88
CA VAL A 86 -9.03 18.37 17.96
C VAL A 86 -8.96 19.87 17.66
N THR A 87 -8.79 20.23 16.38
CA THR A 87 -8.72 21.64 15.95
C THR A 87 -10.09 22.32 16.00
N ASP A 88 -11.16 21.60 15.66
CA ASP A 88 -12.55 22.07 15.74
C ASP A 88 -12.98 22.37 17.19
N SER A 89 -12.41 21.66 18.17
CA SER A 89 -12.64 21.90 19.60
C SER A 89 -12.06 23.24 20.11
N ASN A 90 -11.18 23.89 19.34
CA ASN A 90 -10.52 25.17 19.66
C ASN A 90 -11.08 26.38 18.89
N GLY A 91 -12.24 26.25 18.23
CA GLY A 91 -13.03 27.41 17.76
C GLY A 91 -12.62 28.02 16.41
N THR A 92 -11.96 27.27 15.52
CA THR A 92 -11.85 27.66 14.11
C THR A 92 -11.97 26.41 13.22
N PRO A 93 -13.05 26.28 12.42
CA PRO A 93 -13.23 25.10 11.59
C PRO A 93 -12.33 25.17 10.35
N PRO A 94 -11.50 24.15 10.07
CA PRO A 94 -10.86 24.02 8.78
C PRO A 94 -11.91 23.55 7.76
N ASN A 95 -12.64 24.50 7.19
CA ASN A 95 -13.41 24.32 5.96
C ASN A 95 -12.47 23.81 4.85
N GLY A 96 -12.37 22.50 4.63
CA GLY A 96 -11.62 22.05 3.44
C GLY A 96 -11.24 20.59 3.25
N LEU A 97 -11.62 19.63 4.09
CA LEU A 97 -11.19 18.23 3.87
C LEU A 97 -12.27 17.15 4.01
N LEU A 98 -13.52 17.51 4.28
CA LEU A 98 -14.65 16.55 4.35
C LEU A 98 -15.03 15.91 3.00
N HIS A 99 -14.23 16.13 1.95
CA HIS A 99 -14.43 15.56 0.63
C HIS A 99 -13.10 15.10 0.00
N MET A 100 -12.20 14.51 0.79
CA MET A 100 -11.36 13.47 0.21
C MET A 100 -12.24 12.22 0.04
N ASP A 101 -13.10 12.25 -0.99
CA ASP A 101 -13.46 11.05 -1.72
C ASP A 101 -12.14 10.52 -2.27
N SER A 102 -11.38 9.82 -1.41
CA SER A 102 -10.32 8.95 -1.86
C SER A 102 -11.03 7.78 -2.52
N GLY A 103 -11.63 8.04 -3.68
CA GLY A 103 -11.80 7.11 -4.76
C GLY A 103 -10.40 6.63 -5.12
N ILE A 104 -9.83 5.81 -4.25
CA ILE A 104 -8.77 4.87 -4.58
C ILE A 104 -9.48 3.85 -5.45
N ALA A 105 -9.86 4.27 -6.65
CA ALA A 105 -10.21 3.37 -7.72
C ALA A 105 -9.04 2.41 -7.83
N GLU A 106 -9.34 1.12 -7.77
CA GLU A 106 -8.31 0.10 -7.88
C GLU A 106 -7.52 0.38 -9.17
N PRO A 107 -6.20 0.62 -9.09
CA PRO A 107 -5.43 0.86 -10.29
C PRO A 107 -5.61 -0.34 -11.23
N PRO A 108 -5.74 -0.11 -12.55
CA PRO A 108 -5.97 -1.20 -13.48
C PRO A 108 -4.88 -2.26 -13.30
N PRO A 109 -5.24 -3.56 -13.30
CA PRO A 109 -4.30 -4.62 -13.02
C PRO A 109 -3.14 -4.56 -14.02
N PRO A 110 -1.91 -4.88 -13.58
CA PRO A 110 -0.76 -4.88 -14.46
C PRO A 110 -0.99 -5.85 -15.62
N PRO A 111 -0.53 -5.53 -16.85
CA PRO A 111 -0.76 -6.36 -18.02
C PRO A 111 -0.23 -7.79 -17.83
N PRO A 112 -0.84 -8.80 -18.48
CA PRO A 112 -0.38 -10.17 -18.40
C PRO A 112 1.03 -10.33 -18.99
N ILE A 113 1.81 -11.22 -18.38
CA ILE A 113 3.13 -11.62 -18.89
C ILE A 113 2.89 -12.47 -20.14
N ALA A 114 3.47 -12.06 -21.26
CA ALA A 114 3.36 -12.71 -22.57
C ALA A 114 4.62 -13.53 -22.92
N LYS A 115 4.48 -14.53 -23.80
CA LYS A 115 5.57 -15.45 -24.24
C LYS A 115 6.88 -14.77 -24.63
N GLY A 116 6.84 -13.56 -25.20
CA GLY A 116 8.06 -12.84 -25.60
C GLY A 116 8.96 -12.36 -24.45
N ARG A 117 8.54 -12.52 -23.18
CA ARG A 117 9.25 -12.07 -21.98
C ARG A 117 9.93 -13.19 -21.19
N LEU A 118 9.87 -14.45 -21.65
CA LEU A 118 10.45 -15.63 -20.97
C LEU A 118 11.91 -15.93 -21.37
N ARG A 119 12.63 -15.00 -22.01
CA ARG A 119 14.00 -15.21 -22.48
C ARG A 119 15.04 -14.89 -21.42
#